data_AF-A0A6J8CVJ0-F1
#
_entry.id   AF-A0A6J8CVJ0-F1
#
_cell.length_a   1.000
_cell.length_b   1.000
_cell.length_c   1.000
_cell.angle_alpha   90.00
_cell.angle_beta   90.00
_cell.angle_gamma   90.00
#
_symmetry.space_group_name_H-M   'P 1'
#
loop_
_entity.id
_entity.type
_entity.pdbx_description
1 polymer ?
#
loop_
_entity_poly.entity_id
_entity_poly.type
_entity_poly.pdbx_seq_one_letter_code
_entity_poly.pdbx_strand_id
1 'polypeptide(L)'
;MLLNSDKENVNPATQKKTDVTDQLRKLAPNLSENQILLITSQIESSSHKHSKGVRWPKEIICMALTIYNRNPSAYKDITTNGWLNLPSEILLYLYKNAVKQKPGIIPTMMAWMKNEAVRLRVETEGYYGGVFYLDEMSIQEDLQIVNHGNGTSLFDW
;
A
#
# COMPACT_ATOMS: atom_id res chain seq x y z
N MET A 1 44.76 -21.28 -16.39
CA MET A 1 44.13 -21.01 -15.08
C MET A 1 44.12 -19.51 -14.87
N LEU A 2 43.00 -18.85 -15.18
CA LEU A 2 42.76 -17.45 -14.82
C LEU A 2 41.55 -17.45 -13.89
N LEU A 3 41.81 -17.47 -12.58
CA LEU A 3 40.82 -17.25 -11.53
C LEU A 3 40.68 -15.73 -11.38
N ASN A 4 39.81 -15.12 -12.19
CA ASN A 4 39.27 -13.82 -11.85
C ASN A 4 38.25 -14.06 -10.74
N SER A 5 38.68 -13.82 -9.50
CA SER A 5 37.78 -13.64 -8.37
C SER A 5 37.04 -12.33 -8.59
N ASP A 6 35.86 -12.40 -9.19
CA ASP A 6 34.88 -11.33 -9.21
C ASP A 6 34.51 -11.03 -7.76
N LYS A 7 35.16 -10.02 -7.18
CA LYS A 7 34.72 -9.40 -5.94
C LYS A 7 33.41 -8.70 -6.28
N GLU A 8 32.30 -9.40 -6.08
CA GLU A 8 30.97 -8.82 -6.06
C GLU A 8 31.02 -7.58 -5.17
N ASN A 9 30.80 -6.42 -5.78
CA ASN A 9 30.77 -5.14 -5.10
C ASN A 9 29.47 -5.08 -4.28
N VAL A 10 29.49 -5.70 -3.10
CA VAL A 10 28.36 -5.71 -2.18
C VAL A 10 28.21 -4.30 -1.62
N ASN A 11 27.14 -3.63 -2.05
CA ASN A 11 26.79 -2.27 -1.68
C ASN A 11 26.74 -2.15 -0.12
N PRO A 12 27.47 -1.22 0.51
CA PRO A 12 27.58 -1.13 1.98
C PRO A 12 26.24 -0.82 2.68
N ALA A 13 25.27 -0.26 1.96
CA ALA A 13 23.92 -0.06 2.45
C ALA A 13 23.15 -1.37 2.65
N THR A 14 23.42 -2.39 1.83
CA THR A 14 22.77 -3.71 1.90
C THR A 14 23.29 -4.49 3.12
N GLN A 15 24.58 -4.38 3.43
CA GLN A 15 25.21 -5.03 4.59
C GLN A 15 24.70 -4.49 5.94
N LYS A 16 24.41 -3.18 6.02
CA LYS A 16 23.81 -2.59 7.24
C LYS A 16 22.36 -3.02 7.45
N LYS A 17 21.58 -3.19 6.38
CA LYS A 17 20.18 -3.65 6.48
C LYS A 17 20.09 -5.09 6.95
N THR A 18 20.99 -5.97 6.50
CA THR A 18 21.03 -7.38 6.94
C THR A 18 21.36 -7.53 8.42
N ASP A 19 22.27 -6.70 8.96
CA ASP A 19 22.65 -6.73 10.39
C ASP A 19 21.47 -6.38 11.32
N VAL A 20 20.69 -5.34 10.97
CA VAL A 20 19.51 -4.94 11.77
C VAL A 20 18.41 -6.01 11.70
N THR A 21 18.17 -6.61 10.54
CA THR A 21 17.15 -7.68 10.41
C THR A 21 17.54 -8.92 11.18
N ASP A 22 18.83 -9.26 11.22
CA ASP A 22 19.32 -10.44 11.94
C ASP A 22 19.30 -10.21 13.46
N GLN A 23 19.56 -8.99 13.92
CA GLN A 23 19.38 -8.60 15.33
C GLN A 23 17.90 -8.66 15.75
N LEU A 24 16.99 -8.19 14.90
CA LEU A 24 15.54 -8.26 15.18
C LEU A 24 15.02 -9.70 15.23
N ARG A 25 15.49 -10.58 14.31
CA ARG A 25 15.13 -12.00 14.31
C ARG A 25 15.66 -12.75 15.54
N LYS A 26 16.83 -12.35 16.06
CA LYS A 26 17.38 -12.89 17.32
C LYS A 26 16.59 -12.45 18.55
N LEU A 27 16.08 -11.21 18.55
CA LEU A 27 15.34 -10.65 19.69
C LEU A 27 13.91 -11.18 19.78
N ALA A 28 13.26 -11.42 18.63
CA ALA A 28 11.88 -11.86 18.56
C ALA A 28 11.69 -12.88 17.42
N PRO A 29 11.78 -14.20 17.69
CA PRO A 29 11.62 -15.24 16.66
C PRO A 29 10.18 -15.33 16.11
N ASN A 30 9.21 -14.74 16.81
CA ASN A 30 7.78 -14.85 16.49
C ASN A 30 7.29 -13.70 15.59
N LEU A 31 8.19 -12.82 15.15
CA LEU A 31 7.79 -11.57 14.51
C LEU A 31 7.48 -11.80 13.02
N SER A 32 6.33 -11.30 12.57
CA SER A 32 5.95 -11.40 11.16
C SER A 32 6.85 -10.52 10.28
N GLU A 33 7.04 -10.91 9.01
CA GLU A 33 7.89 -10.16 8.08
C GLU A 33 7.43 -8.71 7.89
N ASN A 34 6.11 -8.46 7.93
CA ASN A 34 5.54 -7.13 7.85
C ASN A 34 5.90 -6.25 9.06
N GLN A 35 5.98 -6.83 10.25
CA GLN A 35 6.40 -6.12 11.47
C GLN A 35 7.89 -5.80 11.44
N ILE A 36 8.72 -6.74 10.95
CA ILE A 36 10.16 -6.49 10.75
C ILE A 36 10.35 -5.34 9.75
N LEU A 37 9.62 -5.36 8.62
CA LEU A 37 9.68 -4.31 7.60
C LEU A 37 9.22 -2.95 8.14
N LEU A 38 8.20 -2.94 9.00
CA LEU A 38 7.75 -1.72 9.64
C LEU A 38 8.84 -1.16 10.55
N ILE A 39 9.44 -1.98 11.42
CA ILE A 39 10.50 -1.53 12.33
C ILE A 39 11.73 -1.04 11.55
N THR A 40 12.17 -1.77 10.52
CA THR A 40 13.30 -1.32 9.69
C THR A 40 12.98 -0.01 8.97
N SER A 41 11.75 0.17 8.47
CA SER A 41 11.31 1.43 7.85
C SER A 41 11.25 2.59 8.85
N GLN A 42 10.95 2.33 10.14
CA GLN A 42 11.00 3.34 11.19
C GLN A 42 12.44 3.75 11.51
N ILE A 43 13.35 2.78 11.62
CA ILE A 43 14.78 3.04 11.86
C ILE A 43 15.37 3.85 10.70
N GLU A 44 15.04 3.49 9.45
CA GLU A 44 15.47 4.23 8.26
C GLU A 44 14.91 5.65 8.26
N SER A 45 13.62 5.81 8.56
CA SER A 45 12.95 7.11 8.62
C SER A 45 13.47 8.00 9.76
N SER A 46 13.93 7.41 10.86
CA SER A 46 14.52 8.13 12.00
C SER A 46 15.99 8.51 11.75
N SER A 47 16.71 7.76 10.92
CA SER A 47 18.15 7.98 10.64
C SER A 47 18.39 9.13 9.66
N HIS A 48 17.47 9.36 8.72
CA HIS A 48 17.61 10.43 7.73
C HIS A 48 17.25 11.80 8.33
N LYS A 49 18.28 12.63 8.56
CA LYS A 49 18.14 14.01 9.08
C LYS A 49 17.29 14.95 8.20
N HIS A 50 17.00 14.58 6.95
CA HIS A 50 16.09 15.30 6.07
C HIS A 50 14.83 14.47 5.77
N SER A 51 13.74 14.82 6.44
CA SER A 51 12.42 14.17 6.42
C SER A 51 11.72 14.13 5.03
N LYS A 52 12.23 14.82 4.01
CA LYS A 52 11.46 15.15 2.80
C LYS A 52 11.58 14.18 1.61
N GLY A 53 12.23 13.02 1.78
CA GLY A 53 12.54 12.15 0.62
C GLY A 53 12.62 10.65 0.89
N VAL A 54 12.00 10.14 1.97
CA VAL A 54 12.05 8.71 2.25
C VAL A 54 11.18 7.96 1.24
N ARG A 55 11.79 7.00 0.51
CA ARG A 55 11.06 6.08 -0.37
C ARG A 55 10.49 4.95 0.47
N TRP A 56 9.18 4.95 0.64
CA TRP A 56 8.49 3.91 1.40
C TRP A 56 8.37 2.60 0.61
N PRO A 57 8.55 1.44 1.27
CA PRO A 57 8.25 0.15 0.65
C PRO A 57 6.72 0.01 0.44
N LYS A 58 6.34 -0.78 -0.56
CA LYS A 58 4.94 -0.91 -1.02
C LYS A 58 4.02 -1.39 0.09
N GLU A 59 4.50 -2.32 0.91
CA GLU A 59 3.75 -2.97 1.99
C GLU A 59 3.34 -1.96 3.06
N ILE A 60 4.23 -1.00 3.37
CA ILE A 60 3.95 0.08 4.33
C ILE A 60 2.95 1.08 3.75
N ILE A 61 3.03 1.37 2.46
CA ILE A 61 2.03 2.21 1.78
C ILE A 61 0.66 1.52 1.81
N CYS A 62 0.58 0.22 1.53
CA CYS A 62 -0.66 -0.56 1.62
C CYS A 62 -1.24 -0.57 3.04
N MET A 63 -0.39 -0.74 4.06
CA MET A 63 -0.80 -0.68 5.46
C MET A 63 -1.33 0.72 5.83
N ALA A 64 -0.60 1.78 5.47
CA ALA A 64 -0.99 3.16 5.70
C ALA A 64 -2.31 3.51 5.00
N LEU A 65 -2.50 3.08 3.75
CA LEU A 65 -3.77 3.21 3.03
C LEU A 65 -4.92 2.48 3.73
N THR A 66 -4.66 1.30 4.29
CA THR A 66 -5.69 0.53 5.01
C THR A 66 -6.15 1.24 6.28
N ILE A 67 -5.20 1.80 7.04
CA ILE A 67 -5.52 2.57 8.26
C ILE A 67 -6.28 3.84 7.87
N TYR A 68 -5.77 4.57 6.87
CA TYR A 68 -6.35 5.81 6.39
C TYR A 68 -7.78 5.64 5.85
N ASN A 69 -8.03 4.57 5.08
CA ASN A 69 -9.37 4.28 4.53
C ASN A 69 -10.38 3.86 5.62
N ARG A 70 -9.92 3.30 6.74
CA ARG A 70 -10.79 2.95 7.88
C ARG A 70 -11.12 4.18 8.72
N ASN A 71 -10.11 4.98 9.05
CA ASN A 71 -10.30 6.20 9.82
C ASN A 71 -9.18 7.23 9.50
N PRO A 72 -9.48 8.29 8.73
CA PRO A 72 -8.50 9.31 8.38
C PRO A 72 -8.10 10.18 9.59
N SER A 73 -8.98 10.38 10.56
CA SER A 73 -8.67 11.16 11.78
C SER A 73 -7.69 10.40 12.67
N ALA A 74 -7.89 9.10 12.85
CA ALA A 74 -6.95 8.27 13.61
C ALA A 74 -5.54 8.27 12.97
N TYR A 75 -5.47 8.27 11.65
CA TYR A 75 -4.19 8.38 10.93
C TYR A 75 -3.49 9.73 11.19
N LYS A 76 -4.25 10.83 11.22
CA LYS A 76 -3.75 12.16 11.58
C LYS A 76 -3.20 12.22 12.99
N ASP A 77 -3.91 11.61 13.94
CA ASP A 77 -3.49 11.60 15.34
C ASP A 77 -2.19 10.82 15.52
N ILE A 78 -2.05 9.65 14.88
CA ILE A 78 -0.84 8.81 14.96
C ILE A 78 0.38 9.56 14.40
N THR A 79 0.20 10.27 13.28
CA THR A 79 1.28 11.00 12.60
C THR A 79 1.63 12.30 13.31
N THR A 80 0.63 13.05 13.79
CA THR A 80 0.83 14.34 14.49
C THR A 80 1.45 14.13 15.88
N ASN A 81 1.04 13.08 16.59
CA ASN A 81 1.60 12.73 17.90
C ASN A 81 2.98 12.06 17.81
N GLY A 82 3.47 11.79 16.59
CA GLY A 82 4.80 11.21 16.36
C GLY A 82 4.96 9.77 16.87
N TRP A 83 3.85 9.05 17.07
CA TRP A 83 3.89 7.65 17.52
C TRP A 83 4.49 6.73 16.46
N LEU A 84 4.20 7.02 15.19
CA LEU A 84 4.77 6.29 14.06
C LEU A 84 5.10 7.26 12.93
N ASN A 85 6.29 7.11 12.35
CA ASN A 85 6.67 7.86 11.18
C ASN A 85 6.05 7.16 9.97
N LEU A 86 5.00 7.75 9.40
CA LEU A 86 4.25 7.17 8.28
C LEU A 86 4.33 8.06 7.04
N PRO A 87 3.97 7.52 5.86
CA PRO A 87 3.80 8.32 4.66
C PRO A 87 2.92 9.56 4.86
N SER A 88 3.24 10.64 4.14
CA SER A 88 2.40 11.84 4.16
C SER A 88 1.02 11.57 3.55
N GLU A 89 0.02 12.31 3.99
CA GLU A 89 -1.35 12.20 3.44
C GLU A 89 -1.39 12.50 1.95
N ILE A 90 -0.60 13.47 1.47
CA ILE A 90 -0.49 13.82 0.06
C ILE A 90 -0.08 12.58 -0.75
N LEU A 91 0.90 11.81 -0.24
CA LEU A 91 1.34 10.59 -0.91
C LEU A 91 0.21 9.55 -0.95
N LEU A 92 -0.55 9.40 0.14
CA LEU A 92 -1.71 8.50 0.18
C LEU A 92 -2.80 8.92 -0.81
N TYR A 93 -3.11 10.22 -0.91
CA TYR A 93 -4.06 10.73 -1.91
C TYR A 93 -3.61 10.42 -3.33
N LEU A 94 -2.32 10.58 -3.65
CA LEU A 94 -1.79 10.24 -4.96
C LEU A 94 -1.97 8.75 -5.28
N TYR A 95 -1.66 7.86 -4.33
CA TYR A 95 -1.86 6.42 -4.52
C TYR A 95 -3.34 6.04 -4.60
N LYS A 96 -4.21 6.68 -3.82
CA LYS A 96 -5.67 6.46 -3.89
C LYS A 96 -6.21 6.88 -5.25
N ASN A 97 -5.80 8.04 -5.75
CA ASN A 97 -6.26 8.61 -7.02
C ASN A 97 -5.61 7.96 -8.25
N ALA A 98 -4.57 7.13 -8.07
CA ALA A 98 -3.96 6.38 -9.16
C ALA A 98 -4.95 5.35 -9.76
N VAL A 99 -5.91 4.86 -8.96
CA VAL A 99 -6.93 3.92 -9.41
C VAL A 99 -8.12 4.71 -9.96
N LYS A 100 -8.23 4.75 -11.30
CA LYS A 100 -9.38 5.39 -11.96
C LYS A 100 -10.61 4.49 -11.85
N GLN A 101 -11.62 4.98 -11.16
CA GLN A 101 -12.94 4.37 -11.14
C GLN A 101 -13.72 4.83 -12.38
N LYS A 102 -14.39 3.89 -13.04
CA LYS A 102 -15.27 4.18 -14.18
C LYS A 102 -16.65 3.59 -13.87
N PRO A 103 -17.74 4.25 -14.32
CA PRO A 103 -19.07 3.68 -14.20
C PRO A 103 -19.16 2.37 -15.00
N GLY A 104 -19.96 1.43 -14.49
CA GLY A 104 -20.15 0.10 -15.08
C GLY A 104 -19.21 -0.97 -14.51
N ILE A 105 -19.10 -2.08 -15.23
CA ILE A 105 -18.33 -3.25 -14.79
C ILE A 105 -16.83 -2.97 -14.95
N ILE A 106 -16.06 -3.16 -13.88
CA ILE A 106 -14.61 -2.96 -13.86
C ILE A 106 -13.91 -4.28 -14.26
N PRO A 107 -13.39 -4.43 -15.50
CA PRO A 107 -12.89 -5.72 -15.98
C PRO A 107 -11.61 -6.15 -15.27
N THR A 108 -10.79 -5.17 -14.87
CA THR A 108 -9.55 -5.41 -14.13
C THR A 108 -9.81 -6.01 -12.75
N MET A 109 -10.87 -5.57 -12.08
CA MET A 109 -11.30 -6.12 -10.80
C MET A 109 -11.78 -7.56 -10.97
N MET A 110 -12.61 -7.82 -11.98
CA MET A 110 -13.11 -9.18 -12.27
C MET A 110 -11.98 -10.14 -12.60
N ALA A 111 -11.00 -9.71 -13.42
CA ALA A 111 -9.82 -10.51 -13.72
C ALA A 111 -8.98 -10.79 -12.46
N TRP A 112 -8.80 -9.79 -11.59
CA TRP A 112 -8.10 -9.96 -10.33
C TRP A 112 -8.82 -10.96 -9.41
N MET A 113 -10.13 -10.83 -9.23
CA MET A 113 -10.94 -11.75 -8.43
C MET A 113 -10.85 -13.20 -8.94
N LYS A 114 -10.91 -13.39 -10.27
CA LYS A 114 -10.75 -14.71 -10.90
C LYS A 114 -9.39 -15.32 -10.57
N ASN A 115 -8.32 -14.54 -10.71
CA ASN A 115 -6.96 -15.01 -10.43
C ASN A 115 -6.77 -15.36 -8.94
N GLU A 116 -7.38 -14.57 -8.07
CA GLU A 116 -7.33 -14.79 -6.62
C GLU A 116 -8.11 -16.05 -6.21
N ALA A 117 -9.28 -16.29 -6.80
CA ALA A 117 -10.04 -17.51 -6.59
C ALA A 117 -9.28 -18.77 -7.05
N VAL A 118 -8.57 -18.67 -8.18
CA VAL A 118 -7.68 -19.74 -8.66
C VAL A 118 -6.52 -19.98 -7.68
N ARG A 119 -5.91 -18.91 -7.16
CA ARG A 119 -4.81 -18.98 -6.18
C ARG A 119 -5.24 -19.67 -4.89
N LEU A 120 -6.43 -19.34 -4.38
CA LEU A 120 -6.98 -19.88 -3.14
C LEU A 120 -7.63 -21.25 -3.31
N ARG A 121 -7.72 -21.76 -4.55
CA ARG A 121 -8.37 -23.05 -4.90
C ARG A 121 -9.78 -23.16 -4.32
N VAL A 122 -10.58 -22.11 -4.53
CA VAL A 122 -11.97 -22.08 -4.06
C VAL A 122 -12.75 -23.19 -4.76
N GLU A 123 -13.56 -23.92 -3.99
CA GLU A 123 -14.45 -24.97 -4.51
C GLU A 123 -15.45 -24.40 -5.53
N THR A 124 -15.94 -25.26 -6.43
CA THR A 124 -16.81 -24.84 -7.54
C THR A 124 -18.07 -24.12 -7.06
N GLU A 125 -18.60 -24.48 -5.89
CA GLU A 125 -19.76 -23.83 -5.27
C GLU A 125 -19.48 -22.39 -4.85
N GLY A 126 -18.27 -22.06 -4.40
CA GLY A 126 -17.85 -20.70 -4.06
C GLY A 126 -17.25 -19.92 -5.24
N TYR A 127 -16.98 -20.59 -6.36
CA TYR A 127 -16.38 -20.00 -7.55
C TYR A 127 -17.41 -19.20 -8.38
N TYR A 128 -18.62 -19.72 -8.49
CA TYR A 128 -19.74 -19.02 -9.10
C TYR A 128 -20.45 -18.24 -7.99
N GLY A 129 -20.13 -16.95 -7.85
CA GLY A 129 -20.87 -16.06 -6.95
C GLY A 129 -22.37 -16.18 -7.23
N GLY A 130 -23.18 -16.33 -6.18
CA GLY A 130 -24.63 -16.51 -6.28
C GLY A 130 -25.36 -15.28 -6.85
N VAL A 131 -26.67 -15.20 -6.61
CA VAL A 131 -27.50 -14.07 -7.05
C VAL A 131 -26.91 -12.74 -6.53
N PHE A 132 -26.48 -11.88 -7.44
CA PHE A 132 -26.02 -10.54 -7.12
C PHE A 132 -27.25 -9.68 -6.76
N TYR A 133 -27.45 -9.45 -5.46
CA TYR A 133 -28.42 -8.47 -4.99
C TYR A 133 -27.84 -7.08 -5.20
N LEU A 134 -28.26 -6.45 -6.29
CA LEU A 134 -28.01 -5.04 -6.56
C LEU A 134 -29.19 -4.26 -5.98
N ASP A 135 -28.93 -3.55 -4.90
CA ASP A 135 -29.86 -2.57 -4.35
C ASP A 135 -29.41 -1.18 -4.77
N GLU A 136 -30.37 -0.34 -5.14
CA GLU A 136 -30.09 1.03 -5.55
C GLU A 136 -30.09 1.95 -4.32
N MET A 137 -29.05 2.75 -4.17
CA MET A 137 -28.98 3.74 -3.09
C MET A 137 -29.41 5.10 -3.64
N SER A 138 -30.38 5.74 -2.98
CA SER A 138 -30.73 7.13 -3.28
C SER A 138 -29.58 8.05 -2.86
N ILE A 139 -28.99 8.77 -3.81
CA ILE A 139 -27.97 9.80 -3.58
C ILE A 139 -28.61 11.17 -3.77
N GLN A 140 -28.15 12.18 -3.06
CA GLN A 140 -28.62 13.56 -3.27
C GLN A 140 -28.15 14.08 -4.63
N GLU A 141 -29.10 14.53 -5.44
CA GLU A 141 -28.83 15.19 -6.72
C GLU A 141 -28.09 16.51 -6.48
N ASP A 142 -26.88 16.61 -7.00
CA ASP A 142 -26.06 17.83 -6.98
C ASP A 142 -25.09 17.84 -8.16
N LEU A 143 -24.77 19.03 -8.66
CA LEU A 143 -23.85 19.20 -9.77
C LEU A 143 -22.40 19.08 -9.28
N GLN A 144 -21.69 18.05 -9.73
CA GLN A 144 -20.31 17.82 -9.32
C GLN A 144 -19.31 18.17 -10.42
N ILE A 145 -18.39 19.10 -10.11
CA ILE A 145 -17.29 19.46 -11.00
C ILE A 145 -16.06 18.68 -10.57
N VAL A 146 -15.60 17.76 -11.41
CA VAL A 146 -14.37 16.99 -11.16
C VAL A 146 -13.24 17.58 -11.98
N ASN A 147 -12.22 18.10 -11.29
CA ASN A 147 -10.99 18.55 -11.93
C ASN A 147 -10.00 17.40 -11.99
N HIS A 148 -9.86 16.81 -13.17
CA HIS A 148 -8.71 15.97 -13.48
C HIS A 148 -7.63 16.88 -14.06
N GLY A 149 -6.36 16.76 -13.67
CA GLY A 149 -5.29 17.68 -14.06
C GLY A 149 -5.08 17.91 -15.58
N ASN A 150 -5.80 17.20 -16.45
CA ASN A 150 -5.82 17.36 -17.91
C ASN A 150 -7.17 17.89 -18.46
N GLY A 151 -8.12 18.30 -17.63
CA GLY A 151 -9.41 18.87 -18.05
C GLY A 151 -10.50 18.84 -16.96
N THR A 152 -11.39 19.82 -17.01
CA THR A 152 -12.59 19.87 -16.16
C THR A 152 -13.69 19.06 -16.82
N SER A 153 -14.14 17.98 -16.17
CA SER A 153 -15.32 17.24 -16.61
C SER A 153 -16.50 17.60 -15.71
N LEU A 154 -17.61 18.00 -16.33
CA LEU A 154 -18.88 18.17 -15.67
C LEU A 154 -19.49 16.78 -15.48
N PHE A 155 -19.69 16.35 -14.23
CA PHE A 155 -20.43 15.13 -13.94
C PHE A 155 -21.87 15.53 -13.64
N ASP A 156 -22.76 15.08 -14.52
CA ASP A 156 -24.20 15.07 -14.34
C ASP A 156 -24.61 13.59 -14.19
N TRP A 157 -25.50 13.28 -13.26
CA TRP A 157 -25.89 11.90 -12.91
C TRP A 157 -26.97 11.37 -13.85
#